data_AF-A0AAW6BBM0-F1
#
_entry.id   AF-A0AAW6BBM0-F1
#
_cell.length_a   1.000
_cell.length_b   1.000
_cell.length_c   1.000
_cell.angle_alpha   90.00
_cell.angle_beta   90.00
_cell.angle_gamma   90.00
#
_symmetry.space_group_name_H-M   'P 1'
#
loop_
_entity.id
_entity.type
_entity.pdbx_description
1 polymer ?
#
loop_
_entity_poly.entity_id
_entity_poly.type
_entity_poly.pdbx_seq_one_letter_code
_entity_poly.pdbx_strand_id
1 'polypeptide(L)'
;MNNLIKLIKIDTSVLPINKKSVEVNVTGDIADAGRLVLKEALESQEVKPNESYLQYIDRQIALKKDELELLKTVLSLTEAQIKKINKELPETKIDNYSAYLTTVLQGMTTGSYADFEAEQDDSEDASDPKKQENAD
;
A
#
# COMPACT_ATOMS: atom_id res chain seq x y z
N MET A 1 -11.82 -1.81 30.84
CA MET A 1 -10.95 -1.26 29.78
C MET A 1 -11.84 -1.07 28.56
N ASN A 2 -12.13 0.18 28.18
CA ASN A 2 -12.82 0.44 26.92
C ASN A 2 -11.84 0.12 25.80
N ASN A 3 -12.08 -0.96 25.06
CA ASN A 3 -11.39 -1.17 23.79
C ASN A 3 -11.80 -0.01 22.89
N LEU A 4 -10.94 0.99 22.76
CA LEU A 4 -11.07 2.06 21.79
C LEU A 4 -10.97 1.41 20.41
N ILE A 5 -12.12 1.03 19.88
CA ILE A 5 -12.29 0.64 18.48
C ILE A 5 -11.91 1.89 17.66
N LYS A 6 -10.75 1.82 16.99
CA LYS A 6 -10.32 2.89 16.08
C LYS A 6 -11.01 2.67 14.75
N LEU A 7 -12.11 3.39 14.54
CA LEU A 7 -12.76 3.46 13.24
C LEU A 7 -12.02 4.49 12.38
N ILE A 8 -11.54 4.07 11.21
CA ILE A 8 -10.90 4.93 10.23
C ILE A 8 -11.70 4.91 8.92
N LYS A 9 -11.60 5.98 8.16
CA LYS A 9 -12.16 6.07 6.82
C LYS A 9 -11.03 5.97 5.80
N ILE A 10 -11.10 4.97 4.94
CA ILE A 10 -10.10 4.70 3.90
C ILE A 10 -10.67 5.14 2.57
N ASP A 11 -9.90 5.95 1.83
CA ASP A 11 -10.27 6.37 0.48
C ASP A 11 -10.08 5.22 -0.51
N THR A 12 -11.13 4.91 -1.27
CA THR A 12 -11.13 3.85 -2.29
C THR A 12 -11.45 4.40 -3.68
N SER A 13 -11.43 5.72 -3.86
CA SER A 13 -11.81 6.39 -5.11
C SER A 13 -10.94 6.00 -6.32
N VAL A 14 -9.69 5.61 -6.07
CA VAL A 14 -8.75 5.14 -7.09
C VAL A 14 -8.99 3.70 -7.53
N LEU A 15 -9.72 2.92 -6.71
CA LEU A 15 -9.99 1.52 -7.01
C LEU A 15 -11.19 1.41 -7.97
N PRO A 16 -11.19 0.43 -8.89
CA PRO A 16 -12.29 0.19 -9.82
C PRO A 16 -13.54 -0.45 -9.16
N ILE A 17 -13.97 0.08 -8.01
CA ILE A 17 -15.12 -0.37 -7.20
C ILE A 17 -16.14 0.76 -7.05
N ASN A 18 -17.41 0.42 -6.77
CA ASN A 18 -18.50 1.41 -6.71
C ASN A 18 -18.56 2.22 -5.40
N LYS A 19 -17.53 2.16 -4.56
CA LYS A 19 -17.45 2.87 -3.27
C LYS A 19 -16.29 3.86 -3.33
N LYS A 20 -16.52 5.09 -2.86
CA LYS A 20 -15.46 6.12 -2.76
C LYS A 20 -14.67 6.03 -1.46
N SER A 21 -15.22 5.37 -0.44
CA SER A 21 -14.54 5.13 0.82
C SER A 21 -15.11 3.92 1.53
N VAL A 22 -14.31 3.33 2.43
CA VAL A 22 -14.72 2.26 3.33
C VAL A 22 -14.37 2.66 4.77
N GLU A 23 -15.30 2.43 5.68
CA GLU A 23 -15.02 2.54 7.11
C GLU A 23 -14.47 1.21 7.61
N VAL A 24 -13.32 1.27 8.29
CA VAL A 24 -12.60 0.09 8.77
C VAL A 24 -12.42 0.20 10.28
N ASN A 25 -12.77 -0.87 10.98
CA ASN A 25 -12.43 -1.04 12.38
C ASN A 25 -11.03 -1.66 12.45
N VAL A 26 -10.03 -0.89 12.90
CA VAL A 26 -8.66 -1.37 12.99
C VAL A 26 -8.52 -2.28 14.22
N THR A 27 -8.52 -3.59 13.98
CA THR A 27 -8.20 -4.60 14.99
C THR A 27 -6.69 -4.87 15.04
N GLY A 28 -6.24 -5.61 16.06
CA GLY A 28 -4.85 -6.09 16.14
C GLY A 28 -4.45 -6.88 14.89
N ASP A 29 -5.28 -7.84 14.48
CA ASP A 29 -5.03 -8.69 13.31
C ASP A 29 -4.86 -7.88 12.01
N ILE A 30 -5.70 -6.85 11.81
CA ILE A 30 -5.60 -5.97 10.63
C ILE A 30 -4.30 -5.16 10.66
N ALA A 31 -3.94 -4.62 11.83
CA ALA A 31 -2.69 -3.86 11.97
C ALA A 31 -1.46 -4.74 11.74
N ASP A 32 -1.49 -5.98 12.23
CA ASP A 32 -0.39 -6.94 12.06
C ASP A 32 -0.26 -7.42 10.61
N ALA A 33 -1.37 -7.68 9.93
CA ALA A 33 -1.38 -7.98 8.49
C ALA A 33 -0.72 -6.85 7.69
N GLY A 34 -1.08 -5.59 7.99
CA GLY A 34 -0.45 -4.44 7.33
C GLY A 34 1.05 -4.32 7.59
N ARG A 35 1.51 -4.60 8.81
CA ARG A 35 2.95 -4.58 9.15
C ARG A 35 3.74 -5.68 8.44
N LEU A 36 3.15 -6.87 8.32
CA LEU A 36 3.78 -8.00 7.63
C LEU A 36 3.98 -7.69 6.15
N VAL A 37 2.94 -7.21 5.47
CA VAL A 37 3.03 -6.81 4.05
C VAL A 37 4.05 -5.70 3.85
N LEU A 38 4.04 -4.67 4.71
CA LEU A 38 5.02 -3.58 4.62
C LEU A 38 6.46 -4.09 4.80
N LYS A 39 6.69 -4.99 5.76
CA LYS A 39 8.01 -5.60 5.97
C LYS A 39 8.45 -6.38 4.73
N GLU A 40 7.57 -7.20 4.17
CA GLU A 40 7.85 -8.01 2.98
C GLU A 40 8.15 -7.14 1.76
N ALA A 41 7.40 -6.05 1.57
CA ALA A 41 7.63 -5.05 0.54
C ALA A 41 9.01 -4.39 0.68
N LEU A 42 9.40 -3.98 1.90
CA LEU A 42 10.72 -3.40 2.13
C LEU A 42 11.85 -4.41 1.90
N GLU A 43 11.64 -5.68 2.27
CA GLU A 43 12.62 -6.73 2.00
C GLU A 43 12.70 -7.07 0.50
N SER A 44 11.63 -6.90 -0.28
CA SER A 44 11.53 -7.29 -1.69
C SER A 44 12.20 -6.33 -2.67
N GLN A 45 12.53 -5.10 -2.25
CA GLN A 45 13.13 -4.09 -3.12
C GLN A 45 14.52 -4.46 -3.66
N GLU A 46 15.23 -5.34 -2.96
CA GLU A 46 16.58 -5.77 -3.36
C GLU A 46 16.67 -7.29 -3.55
N VAL A 47 17.47 -7.71 -4.54
CA VAL A 47 17.86 -9.12 -4.71
C VAL A 47 18.76 -9.49 -3.53
N LYS A 48 18.39 -10.54 -2.78
CA LYS A 48 19.16 -10.95 -1.61
C LYS A 48 20.50 -11.58 -2.03
N PRO A 49 21.58 -11.45 -1.23
CA PRO A 49 22.84 -12.14 -1.51
C PRO A 49 22.62 -13.65 -1.63
N ASN A 50 23.09 -14.25 -2.73
CA ASN A 50 22.92 -15.68 -3.07
C ASN A 50 21.48 -16.11 -3.42
N GLU A 51 20.56 -15.17 -3.65
CA GLU A 51 19.24 -15.47 -4.20
C GLU A 51 19.35 -15.71 -5.71
N SER A 52 18.76 -16.82 -6.18
CA SER A 52 18.59 -17.04 -7.62
C SER A 52 17.50 -16.15 -8.18
N TYR A 53 17.56 -15.86 -9.48
CA TYR A 53 16.53 -15.07 -10.15
C TYR A 53 15.12 -15.67 -10.00
N LEU A 54 14.98 -17.00 -10.00
CA LEU A 54 13.69 -17.67 -9.78
C LEU A 54 13.15 -17.42 -8.36
N GLN A 55 14.01 -17.49 -7.34
CA GLN A 55 13.62 -17.20 -5.95
C GLN A 55 13.18 -15.74 -5.78
N TYR A 56 13.88 -14.82 -6.43
CA TYR A 56 13.48 -13.41 -6.46
C TYR A 56 12.08 -13.24 -7.08
N ILE A 57 11.82 -13.85 -8.24
CA ILE A 57 10.50 -13.80 -8.88
C ILE A 57 9.41 -14.43 -8.02
N ASP A 58 9.67 -15.59 -7.41
CA ASP A 58 8.71 -16.25 -6.51
C ASP A 58 8.36 -15.36 -5.31
N ARG A 59 9.34 -14.62 -4.79
CA ARG A 59 9.14 -13.66 -3.70
C ARG A 59 8.31 -12.45 -4.12
N GLN A 60 8.54 -11.90 -5.31
CA GLN A 60 7.68 -10.82 -5.84
C GLN A 60 6.24 -11.30 -6.05
N ILE A 61 6.05 -12.51 -6.58
CA ILE A 61 4.71 -13.12 -6.75
C ILE A 61 4.01 -13.33 -5.40
N ALA A 62 4.75 -13.75 -4.37
CA ALA A 62 4.21 -13.92 -3.02
C ALA A 62 3.76 -12.58 -2.44
N LEU A 63 4.65 -11.58 -2.43
CA LEU A 63 4.33 -10.22 -1.99
C LEU A 63 3.08 -9.70 -2.69
N LYS A 64 2.97 -9.88 -4.01
CA LYS A 64 1.81 -9.42 -4.76
C LYS A 64 0.49 -10.03 -4.28
N LYS A 65 0.51 -11.32 -3.92
CA LYS A 65 -0.66 -12.00 -3.36
C LYS A 65 -1.00 -11.45 -1.98
N ASP A 66 0.01 -11.18 -1.16
CA ASP A 66 -0.17 -10.69 0.20
C ASP A 66 -0.73 -9.25 0.21
N GLU A 67 -0.29 -8.39 -0.71
CA GLU A 67 -0.90 -7.07 -0.95
C GLU A 67 -2.38 -7.17 -1.33
N LEU A 68 -2.72 -8.04 -2.28
CA LEU A 68 -4.10 -8.22 -2.72
C LEU A 68 -4.98 -8.78 -1.60
N GLU A 69 -4.48 -9.70 -0.79
CA GLU A 69 -5.21 -10.26 0.35
C GLU A 69 -5.37 -9.22 1.48
N LEU A 70 -4.38 -8.34 1.67
CA LEU A 70 -4.51 -7.19 2.58
C LEU A 70 -5.64 -6.26 2.11
N LEU A 71 -5.63 -5.84 0.84
CA LEU A 71 -6.69 -5.01 0.26
C LEU A 71 -8.06 -5.66 0.45
N LYS A 72 -8.15 -6.96 0.16
CA LYS A 72 -9.38 -7.73 0.30
C LYS A 72 -9.90 -7.73 1.72
N THR A 73 -9.03 -8.03 2.68
CA THR A 73 -9.38 -8.15 4.10
C THR A 73 -9.80 -6.81 4.67
N VAL A 74 -8.95 -5.80 4.49
CA VAL A 74 -9.13 -4.46 5.09
C VAL A 74 -10.36 -3.76 4.50
N LEU A 75 -10.56 -3.84 3.19
CA LEU A 75 -11.66 -3.17 2.50
C LEU A 75 -12.91 -4.06 2.36
N SER A 76 -12.87 -5.28 2.89
CA SER A 76 -13.95 -6.29 2.78
C SER A 76 -14.39 -6.50 1.33
N LEU A 77 -13.43 -6.66 0.42
CA LEU A 77 -13.68 -6.85 -1.01
C LEU A 77 -14.02 -8.31 -1.31
N THR A 78 -14.83 -8.49 -2.34
CA THR A 78 -15.11 -9.80 -2.93
C THR A 78 -13.96 -10.26 -3.83
N GLU A 79 -13.87 -11.58 -4.05
CA GLU A 79 -12.96 -12.19 -5.05
C GLU A 79 -13.08 -11.54 -6.43
N ALA A 80 -14.30 -11.18 -6.85
CA ALA A 80 -14.54 -10.53 -8.13
C ALA A 80 -13.93 -9.12 -8.19
N GLN A 81 -14.01 -8.37 -7.08
CA GLN A 81 -13.42 -7.04 -6.99
C GLN A 81 -11.89 -7.10 -6.98
N ILE A 82 -11.29 -8.05 -6.27
CA ILE A 82 -9.83 -8.25 -6.28
C ILE A 82 -9.32 -8.65 -7.66
N LYS A 83 -10.00 -9.59 -8.33
CA LYS A 83 -9.67 -9.95 -9.73
C LYS A 83 -9.77 -8.76 -10.67
N LYS A 84 -10.74 -7.87 -10.46
CA LYS A 84 -10.90 -6.65 -11.25
C LYS A 84 -9.75 -5.68 -11.00
N ILE A 85 -9.40 -5.44 -9.73
CA ILE A 85 -8.26 -4.60 -9.32
C ILE A 85 -6.97 -5.10 -9.97
N ASN A 86 -6.65 -6.38 -9.80
CA ASN A 86 -5.42 -6.99 -10.34
C ASN A 86 -5.36 -7.00 -11.88
N LYS A 87 -6.51 -6.89 -12.55
CA LYS A 87 -6.59 -6.84 -14.01
C LYS A 87 -6.50 -5.43 -14.56
N GLU A 88 -7.07 -4.44 -13.87
CA GLU A 88 -7.26 -3.08 -14.39
C GLU A 88 -6.21 -2.09 -13.90
N LEU A 89 -5.60 -2.32 -12.74
CA LEU A 89 -4.56 -1.44 -12.20
C LEU A 89 -3.16 -1.98 -12.54
N PRO A 90 -2.19 -1.11 -12.85
CA PRO A 90 -0.81 -1.52 -12.96
C PRO A 90 -0.28 -1.96 -11.60
N GLU A 91 0.72 -2.84 -11.61
CA GLU A 91 1.33 -3.42 -10.40
C GLU A 91 1.76 -2.33 -9.41
N THR A 92 2.49 -1.32 -9.89
CA THR A 92 2.94 -0.16 -9.11
C THR A 92 1.81 0.58 -8.40
N LYS A 93 0.61 0.66 -9.00
CA LYS A 93 -0.54 1.32 -8.35
C LYS A 93 -1.07 0.49 -7.19
N ILE A 94 -1.05 -0.84 -7.32
CA ILE A 94 -1.46 -1.74 -6.25
C ILE A 94 -0.42 -1.69 -5.12
N ASP A 95 0.88 -1.66 -5.45
CA ASP A 95 1.96 -1.56 -4.46
C ASP A 95 1.83 -0.25 -3.65
N ASN A 96 1.69 0.89 -4.35
CA ASN A 96 1.52 2.20 -3.73
C ASN A 96 0.24 2.29 -2.91
N TYR A 97 -0.85 1.69 -3.39
CA TYR A 97 -2.11 1.67 -2.64
C TYR A 97 -2.03 0.76 -1.41
N SER A 98 -1.28 -0.35 -1.48
CA SER A 98 -0.97 -1.19 -0.32
C SER A 98 -0.15 -0.40 0.72
N ALA A 99 0.87 0.34 0.27
CA ALA A 99 1.65 1.23 1.14
C ALA A 99 0.78 2.31 1.82
N TYR A 100 -0.11 2.97 1.07
CA TYR A 100 -1.11 3.88 1.63
C TYR A 100 -1.97 3.17 2.69
N LEU A 101 -2.47 1.98 2.38
CA LEU A 101 -3.33 1.24 3.29
C LEU A 101 -2.61 0.90 4.60
N THR A 102 -1.37 0.41 4.52
CA THR A 102 -0.56 0.08 5.70
C THR A 102 -0.23 1.30 6.55
N THR A 103 0.04 2.46 5.94
CA THR A 103 0.32 3.72 6.67
C THR A 103 -0.92 4.29 7.35
N VAL A 104 -2.09 4.23 6.70
CA VAL A 104 -3.37 4.63 7.31
C VAL A 104 -3.72 3.71 8.50
N LEU A 105 -3.57 2.39 8.35
CA LEU A 105 -3.83 1.42 9.43
C LEU A 105 -2.97 1.69 10.67
N GLN A 106 -1.72 2.09 10.46
CA GLN A 106 -0.78 2.43 11.53
C GLN A 106 -1.00 3.84 12.10
N GLY A 107 -1.87 4.65 11.49
CA GLY A 107 -2.10 6.05 11.87
C GLY A 107 -0.93 6.97 11.54
N MET A 108 -0.08 6.58 10.59
CA MET A 108 1.04 7.39 10.10
C MET A 108 0.57 8.44 9.09
N THR A 109 -0.51 8.16 8.36
CA THR A 109 -1.18 9.13 7.50
C THR A 109 -2.69 9.05 7.71
N THR A 110 -3.38 10.13 7.33
CA THR A 110 -4.84 10.21 7.24
C THR A 110 -5.17 11.08 6.04
N GLY A 111 -6.22 10.76 5.27
CA GLY A 111 -6.60 11.57 4.12
C GLY A 111 -6.87 10.73 2.89
N SER A 112 -6.87 11.37 1.72
CA SER A 112 -7.11 10.68 0.46
C SER A 112 -5.87 9.93 0.00
N TYR A 113 -6.06 8.96 -0.90
CA TYR A 113 -4.93 8.29 -1.53
C TYR A 113 -4.14 9.26 -2.45
N ALA A 114 -4.82 10.23 -3.05
CA ALA A 114 -4.18 11.24 -3.89
C ALA A 114 -3.21 12.12 -3.10
N ASP A 115 -3.56 12.49 -1.86
CA ASP A 115 -2.67 13.27 -0.99
C ASP A 115 -1.42 12.47 -0.63
N PHE A 116 -1.59 11.18 -0.31
CA PHE A 116 -0.47 10.27 -0.03
C PHE A 116 0.47 10.11 -1.22
N GLU A 117 -0.08 9.99 -2.44
CA GLU A 117 0.72 9.86 -3.65
C GLU A 117 1.52 11.13 -3.93
N ALA A 118 0.92 12.31 -3.75
CA ALA A 118 1.62 13.59 -3.91
C ALA A 118 2.77 13.78 -2.90
N GLU A 119 2.61 13.33 -1.66
CA GLU A 119 3.67 13.37 -0.64
C GLU A 119 4.89 12.51 -1.03
N GLN A 120 4.68 11.42 -1.78
CA GLN A 120 5.78 10.59 -2.28
C GLN A 120 6.52 11.27 -3.44
N ASP A 121 5.78 11.85 -4.40
CA ASP A 121 6.37 12.56 -5.55
C ASP A 121 7.18 13.80 -5.11
N ASP A 122 6.67 14.59 -4.16
CA ASP A 122 7.37 15.76 -3.62
C ASP A 122 8.67 15.37 -2.88
N SER A 123 8.72 14.17 -2.30
CA SER A 123 9.91 13.65 -1.61
C SER A 123 11.00 13.20 -2.59
N GLU A 124 10.64 12.74 -3.78
CA GLU A 124 11.59 12.40 -4.84
C GLU A 124 12.20 13.67 -5.47
N ASP A 125 11.40 14.71 -5.73
CA ASP A 125 11.87 15.96 -6.36
C ASP A 125 12.76 16.80 -5.40
N ALA A 126 12.61 16.62 -4.07
CA ALA A 126 13.46 17.25 -3.05
C ALA A 126 14.83 16.56 -2.88
N SER A 127 15.02 15.37 -3.44
CA SER A 127 16.26 14.59 -3.34
C SER A 127 17.11 14.60 -4.61
N ASP A 128 16.74 15.40 -5.62
CA ASP A 128 17.61 15.72 -6.77
C ASP A 128 18.58 16.87 -6.41
N PRO A 129 19.88 16.61 -6.17
CA PRO A 129 20.86 17.66 -5.92
C PRO A 129 21.10 18.60 -7.11
N LYS A 130 20.48 18.37 -8.29
CA LYS A 130 20.71 19.20 -9.50
C LYS A 130 19.74 20.36 -9.71
N LYS A 131 18.82 20.66 -8.79
CA LYS A 131 17.95 21.87 -8.89
C LYS A 131 18.40 23.06 -8.04
N GLN A 132 19.59 23.02 -7.43
CA GLN A 132 20.26 24.21 -6.89
C GLN A 132 21.38 24.67 -7.81
N GLU A 133 21.06 25.15 -9.01
CA GLU A 133 21.97 26.09 -9.68
C GLU A 133 21.20 26.97 -10.67
N ASN A 134 21.46 28.27 -10.52
CA ASN A 134 21.04 29.40 -11.35
C ASN A 134 19.78 30.16 -10.88
N ALA A 135 19.93 30.81 -9.72
CA ALA A 135 19.39 32.15 -9.53
C ALA A 135 20.57 33.10 -9.26
N ASP A 136 21.20 33.56 -10.33
CA ASP A 136 21.95 34.84 -10.38
C ASP A 136 21.22 35.77 -11.36
#